data_AF-A0A4R9J4K2-F1
#
_entry.id   AF-A0A4R9J4K2-F1
#
_cell.length_a   1.000
_cell.length_b   1.000
_cell.length_c   1.000
_cell.angle_alpha   90.00
_cell.angle_beta   90.00
_cell.angle_gamma   90.00
#
_symmetry.space_group_name_H-M   'P 1'
#
loop_
_entity.id
_entity.type
_entity.pdbx_description
1 polymer ?
#
loop_
_entity_poly.entity_id
_entity_poly.type
_entity_poly.pdbx_seq_one_letter_code
_entity_poly.pdbx_strand_id
1 'polypeptide(L)'
;MELSLAYSPCPNDTFIFYHLISAKTKAPFSIKEELYDVEQLNQFANQGKFQATKISFAALFHVADKYSLLDSGSALGRNCGPIIVKKAGSSVGTPIGKKILVPGLWTTANLLTHLYLKGDFTPVPTRYDLILDKVKNGEADFGIVIHEERFTYEKRGLAKVEDLGEWWEGTTGAHIPLGCIAIRRDIPSQTKHDLDSAIKESLALAYQNRESMYDYILKHSQTTTREVADAHIDLYVNEFSKSLGKEGERAIRLLQQKALETGLLPREKEKDLFL
;
A
#
# COMPACT_ATOMS: atom_id res chain seq x y z
N MET A 1 2.67 28.69 0.47
CA MET A 1 3.67 27.60 0.62
C MET A 1 3.17 26.44 -0.22
N GLU A 2 4.07 25.71 -0.89
CA GLU A 2 3.73 24.52 -1.68
C GLU A 2 4.38 23.29 -1.03
N LEU A 3 3.63 22.20 -0.88
CA LEU A 3 4.08 20.94 -0.29
C LEU A 3 4.02 19.83 -1.34
N SER A 4 5.14 19.12 -1.53
CA SER A 4 5.20 17.97 -2.43
C SER A 4 4.56 16.73 -1.78
N LEU A 5 3.55 16.17 -2.45
CA LEU A 5 2.84 14.96 -2.04
C LEU A 5 2.83 13.97 -3.21
N ALA A 6 3.43 12.79 -3.01
CA ALA A 6 3.47 11.75 -4.03
C ALA A 6 2.72 10.48 -3.61
N TYR A 7 1.82 9.98 -4.46
CA TYR A 7 1.01 8.78 -4.18
C TYR A 7 0.75 7.92 -5.41
N SER A 8 0.09 6.78 -5.23
CA SER A 8 -0.17 5.87 -6.35
C SER A 8 -1.40 6.32 -7.16
N PRO A 9 -1.46 6.01 -8.46
CA PRO A 9 -2.64 6.33 -9.26
C PRO A 9 -3.86 5.42 -8.96
N CYS A 10 -3.80 4.58 -7.92
CA CYS A 10 -4.89 3.66 -7.58
C CYS A 10 -6.16 4.41 -7.11
N PRO A 11 -7.36 3.81 -7.27
CA PRO A 11 -8.62 4.42 -6.88
C PRO A 11 -8.69 4.89 -5.43
N ASN A 12 -8.13 4.12 -4.49
CA ASN A 12 -8.13 4.47 -3.07
C ASN A 12 -7.31 5.76 -2.79
N ASP A 13 -6.13 5.90 -3.38
CA ASP A 13 -5.26 7.06 -3.13
C ASP A 13 -5.84 8.31 -3.83
N THR A 14 -6.27 8.17 -5.08
CA THR A 14 -6.92 9.26 -5.82
C THR A 14 -8.20 9.73 -5.12
N PHE A 15 -8.97 8.83 -4.52
CA PHE A 15 -10.10 9.15 -3.66
C PHE A 15 -9.69 9.91 -2.38
N ILE A 16 -8.66 9.43 -1.66
CA ILE A 16 -8.18 10.05 -0.41
C ILE A 16 -7.74 11.51 -0.66
N PHE A 17 -7.01 11.77 -1.75
CA PHE A 17 -6.31 13.03 -1.94
C PHE A 17 -7.02 14.05 -2.84
N TYR A 18 -8.07 13.66 -3.56
CA TYR A 18 -8.70 14.51 -4.57
C TYR A 18 -9.08 15.91 -4.07
N HIS A 19 -9.75 16.02 -2.92
CA HIS A 19 -10.18 17.31 -2.39
C HIS A 19 -9.01 18.13 -1.82
N LEU A 20 -7.97 17.47 -1.32
CA LEU A 20 -6.73 18.11 -0.91
C LEU A 20 -6.00 18.74 -2.10
N ILE A 21 -5.77 17.99 -3.19
CA ILE A 21 -5.08 18.51 -4.38
C ILE A 21 -5.90 19.57 -5.13
N SER A 22 -7.22 19.48 -5.05
CA SER A 22 -8.14 20.44 -5.69
C SER A 22 -8.37 21.71 -4.84
N ALA A 23 -7.57 21.89 -3.78
CA ALA A 23 -7.66 23.02 -2.86
C ALA A 23 -9.06 23.25 -2.25
N LYS A 24 -9.80 22.16 -2.00
CA LYS A 24 -11.12 22.19 -1.35
C LYS A 24 -11.07 21.97 0.17
N THR A 25 -9.86 21.79 0.72
CA THR A 25 -9.60 21.66 2.16
C THR A 25 -9.08 22.98 2.72
N LYS A 26 -8.97 23.08 4.06
CA LYS A 26 -8.44 24.23 4.79
C LYS A 26 -6.91 24.22 4.93
N ALA A 27 -6.22 23.39 4.14
CA ALA A 27 -4.77 23.34 4.17
C ALA A 27 -4.16 24.74 3.96
N PRO A 28 -3.19 25.18 4.78
CA PRO A 28 -2.53 26.48 4.62
C PRO A 28 -1.47 26.49 3.50
N PHE A 29 -1.43 25.44 2.69
CA PHE A 29 -0.49 25.23 1.59
C PHE A 29 -1.18 24.62 0.38
N SER A 30 -0.61 24.82 -0.80
CA SER A 30 -0.96 24.07 -2.00
C SER A 30 -0.23 22.74 -2.04
N ILE A 31 -0.80 21.74 -2.73
CA ILE A 31 -0.12 20.48 -3.00
C ILE A 31 0.46 20.48 -4.40
N LYS A 32 1.74 20.12 -4.50
CA LYS A 32 2.36 19.69 -5.75
C LYS A 32 2.28 18.16 -5.81
N GLU A 33 1.35 17.68 -6.62
CA GLU A 33 1.07 16.26 -6.80
C GLU A 33 2.07 15.59 -7.75
N GLU A 34 2.52 14.39 -7.39
CA GLU A 34 3.16 13.48 -8.35
C GLU A 34 2.68 12.04 -8.17
N LEU A 35 2.36 11.36 -9.27
CA LEU A 35 1.82 10.00 -9.25
C LEU A 35 2.87 8.98 -9.69
N TYR A 36 3.09 7.94 -8.88
CA TYR A 36 4.04 6.87 -9.19
C TYR A 36 3.56 5.51 -8.71
N ASP A 37 4.11 4.44 -9.29
CA ASP A 37 3.98 3.09 -8.75
C ASP A 37 4.48 3.00 -7.29
N VAL A 38 3.88 2.15 -6.48
CA VAL A 38 4.18 2.06 -5.04
C VAL A 38 5.63 1.68 -4.75
N GLU A 39 6.27 0.84 -5.57
CA GLU A 39 7.67 0.50 -5.36
C GLU A 39 8.58 1.68 -5.72
N GLN A 40 8.23 2.45 -6.77
CA GLN A 40 8.95 3.70 -7.05
C GLN A 40 8.84 4.68 -5.88
N LEU A 41 7.65 4.83 -5.28
CA LEU A 41 7.45 5.67 -4.08
C LEU A 41 8.31 5.18 -2.91
N ASN A 42 8.36 3.86 -2.67
CA ASN A 42 9.22 3.26 -1.65
C ASN A 42 10.70 3.64 -1.87
N GLN A 43 11.20 3.53 -3.11
CA GLN A 43 12.58 3.87 -3.45
C GLN A 43 12.84 5.39 -3.36
N PHE A 44 11.89 6.23 -3.75
CA PHE A 44 11.99 7.68 -3.59
C PHE A 44 11.99 8.13 -2.12
N ALA A 45 11.26 7.44 -1.25
CA ALA A 45 11.32 7.67 0.19
C ALA A 45 12.70 7.33 0.77
N ASN A 46 13.38 6.29 0.25
CA ASN A 46 14.78 6.04 0.63
C ASN A 46 15.71 7.22 0.29
N GLN A 47 15.41 7.93 -0.79
CA GLN A 47 16.15 9.11 -1.24
C GLN A 47 15.70 10.41 -0.54
N GLY A 48 14.59 10.40 0.22
CA GLY A 48 14.03 11.60 0.84
C GLY A 48 13.43 12.60 -0.16
N LYS A 49 13.03 12.14 -1.35
CA LYS A 49 12.66 12.98 -2.50
C LYS A 49 11.48 13.91 -2.22
N PHE A 50 10.42 13.39 -1.59
CA PHE A 50 9.16 14.12 -1.37
C PHE A 50 8.97 14.50 0.10
N GLN A 51 8.32 15.63 0.35
CA GLN A 51 8.00 16.06 1.71
C GLN A 51 6.99 15.13 2.36
N ALA A 52 5.94 14.75 1.64
CA ALA A 52 5.02 13.69 2.02
C ALA A 52 4.86 12.68 0.89
N THR A 53 4.70 11.40 1.22
CA THR A 53 4.52 10.34 0.22
C THR A 53 3.76 9.14 0.77
N LYS A 54 2.92 8.54 -0.06
CA LYS A 54 2.34 7.22 0.18
C LYS A 54 3.41 6.16 -0.05
N ILE A 55 3.67 5.33 0.96
CA ILE A 55 4.59 4.19 0.85
C ILE A 55 3.98 2.93 1.45
N SER A 56 4.67 1.81 1.27
CA SER A 56 4.38 0.57 2.00
C SER A 56 4.83 0.70 3.46
N PHE A 57 4.13 0.03 4.39
CA PHE A 57 4.60 -0.02 5.78
C PHE A 57 5.98 -0.70 5.89
N ALA A 58 6.24 -1.74 5.09
CA ALA A 58 7.57 -2.34 5.02
C ALA A 58 8.65 -1.30 4.66
N ALA A 59 8.40 -0.46 3.64
CA ALA A 59 9.28 0.64 3.28
C ALA A 59 9.45 1.68 4.39
N LEU A 60 8.36 2.06 5.09
CA LEU A 60 8.42 2.98 6.22
C LEU A 60 9.42 2.50 7.28
N PHE A 61 9.45 1.20 7.58
CA PHE A 61 10.38 0.64 8.56
C PHE A 61 11.85 0.82 8.13
N HIS A 62 12.16 0.79 6.83
CA HIS A 62 13.51 1.07 6.32
C HIS A 62 13.91 2.55 6.43
N VAL A 63 12.94 3.46 6.31
CA VAL A 63 13.16 4.92 6.23
C VAL A 63 12.67 5.70 7.44
N ALA A 64 12.42 5.01 8.56
CA ALA A 64 11.90 5.60 9.79
C ALA A 64 12.83 6.67 10.40
N ASP A 65 14.10 6.75 9.96
CA ASP A 65 15.03 7.83 10.29
C ASP A 65 14.76 9.13 9.52
N LYS A 66 14.14 9.05 8.34
CA LYS A 66 13.86 10.19 7.45
C LYS A 66 12.40 10.61 7.49
N TYR A 67 11.50 9.66 7.72
CA TYR A 67 10.05 9.88 7.70
C TYR A 67 9.39 9.46 9.02
N SER A 68 8.29 10.14 9.31
CA SER A 68 7.30 9.79 10.34
C SER A 68 5.94 9.52 9.68
N LEU A 69 5.12 8.71 10.32
CA LEU A 69 3.79 8.28 9.91
C LEU A 69 2.74 9.32 10.27
N LEU A 70 1.90 9.73 9.30
CA LEU A 70 0.67 10.45 9.58
C LEU A 70 -0.42 9.50 10.11
N ASP A 71 -1.34 10.03 10.92
CA ASP A 71 -2.47 9.28 11.48
C ASP A 71 -3.54 8.95 10.42
N SER A 72 -3.61 9.73 9.35
CA SER A 72 -4.57 9.57 8.26
C SER A 72 -3.95 9.10 6.94
N GLY A 73 -4.81 8.66 6.02
CA GLY A 73 -4.48 8.22 4.67
C GLY A 73 -3.89 6.81 4.58
N SER A 74 -3.88 6.04 5.67
CA SER A 74 -3.37 4.67 5.66
C SER A 74 -4.36 3.69 5.00
N ALA A 75 -3.81 2.69 4.31
CA ALA A 75 -4.51 1.51 3.84
C ALA A 75 -4.19 0.36 4.81
N LEU A 76 -5.13 0.07 5.71
CA LEU A 76 -5.02 -0.93 6.76
C LEU A 76 -6.40 -1.55 6.96
N GLY A 77 -6.50 -2.87 7.14
CA GLY A 77 -7.80 -3.50 7.24
C GLY A 77 -7.77 -5.01 7.35
N ARG A 78 -8.94 -5.61 7.09
CA ARG A 78 -9.12 -7.05 6.97
C ARG A 78 -9.47 -7.41 5.54
N ASN A 79 -9.19 -8.64 5.13
CA ASN A 79 -9.48 -9.18 3.81
C ASN A 79 -8.90 -8.32 2.67
N CYS A 80 -7.86 -7.53 2.96
CA CYS A 80 -7.22 -6.62 2.02
C CYS A 80 -5.80 -7.05 1.66
N GLY A 81 -5.37 -8.23 2.11
CA GLY A 81 -4.02 -8.73 1.88
C GLY A 81 -3.71 -9.13 0.43
N PRO A 82 -2.42 -9.25 0.10
CA PRO A 82 -1.95 -9.72 -1.21
C PRO A 82 -2.22 -11.21 -1.41
N ILE A 83 -2.31 -11.64 -2.66
CA ILE A 83 -2.64 -13.04 -3.01
C ILE A 83 -1.48 -13.66 -3.79
N ILE A 84 -1.02 -14.85 -3.37
CA ILE A 84 -0.12 -15.68 -4.19
C ILE A 84 -0.98 -16.39 -5.22
N VAL A 85 -0.66 -16.23 -6.50
CA VAL A 85 -1.36 -16.89 -7.60
C VAL A 85 -0.43 -17.76 -8.45
N LYS A 86 -1.03 -18.73 -9.12
CA LYS A 86 -0.41 -19.54 -10.17
C LYS A 86 -1.33 -19.63 -11.38
N LYS A 87 -0.83 -20.15 -12.50
CA LYS A 87 -1.67 -20.46 -13.67
C LYS A 87 -2.73 -21.51 -13.32
N ALA A 88 -3.99 -21.25 -13.67
CA ALA A 88 -5.07 -22.21 -13.43
C ALA A 88 -4.81 -23.53 -14.16
N GLY A 89 -5.10 -24.67 -13.51
CA GLY A 89 -4.83 -26.01 -14.03
C GLY A 89 -3.35 -26.43 -13.99
N SER A 90 -2.43 -25.57 -13.52
CA SER A 90 -1.02 -25.92 -13.37
C SER A 90 -0.78 -26.96 -12.27
N SER A 91 0.02 -27.98 -12.59
CA SER A 91 0.49 -29.01 -11.65
C SER A 91 1.66 -28.56 -10.78
N VAL A 92 2.11 -27.30 -10.91
CA VAL A 92 3.13 -26.72 -10.03
C VAL A 92 2.67 -26.86 -8.57
N GLY A 93 3.59 -27.36 -7.75
CA GLY A 93 3.40 -27.64 -6.33
C GLY A 93 3.43 -26.38 -5.45
N THR A 94 4.19 -26.42 -4.35
CA THR A 94 4.29 -25.32 -3.39
C THR A 94 5.23 -24.19 -3.88
N PRO A 95 4.98 -22.92 -3.49
CA PRO A 95 5.90 -21.80 -3.74
C PRO A 95 7.22 -21.84 -2.95
N ILE A 96 7.35 -22.73 -1.97
CA ILE A 96 8.57 -22.88 -1.15
C ILE A 96 9.80 -23.21 -2.02
N GLY A 97 10.89 -22.46 -1.84
CA GLY A 97 12.14 -22.59 -2.59
C GLY A 97 12.05 -22.14 -4.05
N LYS A 98 10.96 -21.51 -4.47
CA LYS A 98 10.72 -21.10 -5.87
C LYS A 98 10.97 -19.62 -6.10
N LYS A 99 11.07 -19.25 -7.38
CA LYS A 99 11.03 -17.85 -7.80
C LYS A 99 9.58 -17.37 -7.79
N ILE A 100 9.34 -16.18 -7.25
CA ILE A 100 8.02 -15.56 -7.19
C ILE A 100 8.14 -14.14 -7.71
N LEU A 101 7.29 -13.77 -8.67
CA LEU A 101 7.21 -12.38 -9.12
C LEU A 101 6.57 -11.53 -8.02
N VAL A 102 7.26 -10.49 -7.56
CA VAL A 102 6.78 -9.60 -6.49
C VAL A 102 6.67 -8.16 -7.00
N PRO A 103 5.65 -7.38 -6.56
CA PRO A 103 5.40 -6.02 -7.05
C PRO A 103 6.51 -5.02 -6.69
N GLY A 104 7.38 -5.38 -5.75
CA GLY A 104 8.51 -4.57 -5.32
C GLY A 104 9.14 -5.15 -4.05
N LEU A 105 10.43 -4.96 -3.88
CA LEU A 105 11.17 -5.55 -2.76
C LEU A 105 10.78 -4.90 -1.42
N TRP A 106 10.43 -3.62 -1.43
CA TRP A 106 10.09 -2.86 -0.24
C TRP A 106 8.58 -2.79 0.02
N THR A 107 7.79 -3.54 -0.76
CA THR A 107 6.35 -3.64 -0.55
C THR A 107 6.02 -4.46 0.69
N THR A 108 4.93 -4.11 1.37
CA THR A 108 4.37 -4.95 2.44
C THR A 108 3.98 -6.33 1.90
N ALA A 109 3.60 -6.42 0.63
CA ALA A 109 3.29 -7.69 0.00
C ALA A 109 4.48 -8.65 -0.06
N ASN A 110 5.68 -8.14 -0.39
CA ASN A 110 6.90 -8.92 -0.32
C ASN A 110 7.26 -9.33 1.11
N LEU A 111 7.08 -8.42 2.08
CA LEU A 111 7.29 -8.73 3.50
C LEU A 111 6.36 -9.86 3.99
N LEU A 112 5.06 -9.80 3.68
CA LEU A 112 4.09 -10.83 4.05
C LEU A 112 4.41 -12.17 3.37
N THR A 113 4.84 -12.15 2.11
CA THR A 113 5.31 -13.34 1.40
C THR A 113 6.51 -13.97 2.11
N HIS A 114 7.48 -13.15 2.52
CA HIS A 114 8.66 -13.60 3.25
C HIS A 114 8.29 -14.19 4.61
N LEU A 115 7.36 -13.59 5.34
CA LEU A 115 6.89 -14.14 6.61
C LEU A 115 6.15 -15.47 6.44
N TYR A 116 5.29 -15.59 5.42
CA TYR A 116 4.56 -16.82 5.12
C TYR A 116 5.50 -17.97 4.74
N LEU A 117 6.46 -17.72 3.84
CA LEU A 117 7.42 -18.72 3.36
C LEU A 117 8.66 -18.85 4.25
N LYS A 118 8.72 -18.13 5.37
CA LYS A 118 9.87 -18.09 6.29
C LYS A 118 11.19 -17.79 5.57
N GLY A 119 11.12 -16.93 4.55
CA GLY A 119 12.25 -16.55 3.70
C GLY A 119 12.68 -17.59 2.66
N ASP A 120 12.03 -18.75 2.58
CA ASP A 120 12.37 -19.81 1.62
C ASP A 120 11.71 -19.57 0.25
N PHE A 121 12.16 -18.53 -0.45
CA PHE A 121 11.80 -18.21 -1.84
C PHE A 121 12.79 -17.20 -2.43
N THR A 122 12.77 -17.03 -3.75
CA THR A 122 13.54 -15.98 -4.43
C THR A 122 12.58 -14.91 -5.01
N PRO A 123 12.53 -13.70 -4.44
CA PRO A 123 11.73 -12.62 -5.01
C PRO A 123 12.30 -12.14 -6.34
N VAL A 124 11.45 -11.98 -7.35
CA VAL A 124 11.78 -11.39 -8.65
C VAL A 124 10.97 -10.10 -8.81
N PRO A 125 11.57 -8.92 -8.61
CA PRO A 125 10.87 -7.64 -8.71
C PRO A 125 10.28 -7.46 -10.10
N THR A 126 8.97 -7.21 -10.17
CA THR A 126 8.21 -7.06 -11.41
C THR A 126 7.11 -6.04 -11.16
N ARG A 127 6.91 -5.06 -12.04
CA ARG A 127 5.81 -4.08 -11.90
C ARG A 127 4.47 -4.83 -11.81
N TYR A 128 3.61 -4.43 -10.89
CA TYR A 128 2.43 -5.20 -10.49
C TYR A 128 1.56 -5.65 -11.68
N ASP A 129 1.31 -4.75 -12.63
CA ASP A 129 0.48 -4.96 -13.81
C ASP A 129 1.07 -5.94 -14.86
N LEU A 130 2.35 -6.31 -14.72
CA LEU A 130 2.99 -7.32 -15.56
C LEU A 130 2.95 -8.73 -14.95
N ILE A 131 2.65 -8.83 -13.64
CA ILE A 131 2.78 -10.10 -12.91
C ILE A 131 1.79 -11.14 -13.44
N LEU A 132 0.51 -10.79 -13.59
CA LEU A 132 -0.53 -11.74 -13.98
C LEU A 132 -0.29 -12.31 -15.38
N ASP A 133 0.12 -11.47 -16.33
CA ASP A 133 0.39 -11.93 -17.70
C ASP A 133 1.61 -12.83 -17.75
N LYS A 134 2.68 -12.52 -17.01
CA LYS A 134 3.86 -13.38 -16.93
C LYS A 134 3.54 -14.76 -16.34
N VAL A 135 2.73 -14.82 -15.27
CA VAL A 135 2.30 -16.10 -14.69
C VAL A 135 1.39 -16.87 -15.65
N LYS A 136 0.43 -16.19 -16.26
CA LYS A 136 -0.50 -16.80 -17.23
C LYS A 136 0.22 -17.40 -18.45
N ASN A 137 1.24 -16.71 -18.95
CA ASN A 137 2.03 -17.12 -20.10
C ASN A 137 3.08 -18.19 -19.76
N GLY A 138 3.27 -18.53 -18.47
CA GLY A 138 4.24 -19.53 -18.03
C GLY A 138 5.68 -19.00 -17.98
N GLU A 139 5.89 -17.69 -17.98
CA GLU A 139 7.21 -17.07 -17.75
C GLU A 139 7.63 -17.18 -16.27
N ALA A 140 6.68 -17.36 -15.37
CA ALA A 140 6.90 -17.63 -13.95
C ALA A 140 5.82 -18.57 -13.40
N ASP A 141 6.20 -19.37 -12.41
CA ASP A 141 5.29 -20.31 -11.75
C ASP A 141 4.30 -19.61 -10.80
N PHE A 142 4.77 -18.55 -10.12
CA PHE A 142 4.03 -17.83 -9.10
C PHE A 142 4.21 -16.32 -9.23
N GLY A 143 3.17 -15.59 -8.82
CA GLY A 143 3.20 -14.14 -8.71
C GLY A 143 2.38 -13.65 -7.52
N ILE A 144 2.70 -12.46 -7.05
CA ILE A 144 1.96 -11.76 -5.99
C ILE A 144 1.04 -10.73 -6.62
N VAL A 145 -0.25 -10.84 -6.33
CA VAL A 145 -1.30 -9.92 -6.77
C VAL A 145 -1.57 -8.89 -5.69
N ILE A 146 -1.66 -7.62 -6.10
CA ILE A 146 -2.05 -6.48 -5.26
C ILE A 146 -3.13 -5.64 -5.98
N HIS A 147 -3.59 -4.56 -5.34
CA HIS A 147 -4.50 -3.57 -5.93
C HIS A 147 -5.83 -4.19 -6.42
N GLU A 148 -6.36 -3.74 -7.57
CA GLU A 148 -7.62 -4.20 -8.17
C GLU A 148 -7.55 -5.63 -8.74
N GLU A 149 -6.35 -6.13 -9.03
CA GLU A 149 -6.19 -7.43 -9.68
C GLU A 149 -6.64 -8.60 -8.79
N ARG A 150 -6.77 -8.37 -7.48
CA ARG A 150 -7.39 -9.32 -6.54
C ARG A 150 -8.83 -9.70 -6.93
N PHE A 151 -9.54 -8.82 -7.65
CA PHE A 151 -10.93 -9.05 -8.06
C PHE A 151 -11.04 -9.70 -9.45
N THR A 152 -9.92 -9.79 -10.19
CA THR A 152 -9.94 -10.16 -11.62
C THR A 152 -9.05 -11.33 -11.98
N TYR A 153 -8.11 -11.75 -11.12
CA TYR A 153 -7.12 -12.80 -11.45
C TYR A 153 -7.76 -14.13 -11.92
N GLU A 154 -8.88 -14.55 -11.32
CA GLU A 154 -9.58 -15.79 -11.71
C GLU A 154 -10.07 -15.72 -13.17
N LYS A 155 -10.70 -14.59 -13.53
CA LYS A 155 -11.16 -14.31 -14.90
C LYS A 155 -10.00 -14.23 -15.90
N ARG A 156 -8.77 -13.96 -15.43
CA ARG A 156 -7.55 -13.96 -16.25
C ARG A 156 -6.92 -15.36 -16.39
N GLY A 157 -7.52 -16.41 -15.85
CA GLY A 157 -7.04 -17.79 -15.97
C GLY A 157 -5.97 -18.15 -14.93
N LEU A 158 -6.00 -17.50 -13.78
CA LEU A 158 -5.12 -17.77 -12.65
C LEU A 158 -5.92 -18.39 -11.49
N ALA A 159 -5.23 -19.07 -10.59
CA ALA A 159 -5.81 -19.68 -9.40
C ALA A 159 -5.08 -19.19 -8.14
N LYS A 160 -5.84 -18.97 -7.06
CA LYS A 160 -5.30 -18.66 -5.73
C LYS A 160 -4.48 -19.84 -5.22
N VAL A 161 -3.28 -19.54 -4.74
CA VAL A 161 -2.44 -20.46 -3.96
C VAL A 161 -2.66 -20.16 -2.47
N GLU A 162 -2.56 -18.90 -2.08
CA GLU A 162 -2.73 -18.44 -0.70
C GLU A 162 -3.21 -16.98 -0.69
N ASP A 163 -4.11 -16.62 0.23
CA ASP A 163 -4.39 -15.21 0.56
C ASP A 163 -3.57 -14.83 1.80
N LEU A 164 -2.59 -13.95 1.62
CA LEU A 164 -1.69 -13.55 2.69
C LEU A 164 -2.39 -12.66 3.73
N GLY A 165 -3.54 -12.08 3.40
CA GLY A 165 -4.40 -11.41 4.37
C GLY A 165 -5.14 -12.40 5.25
N GLU A 166 -5.80 -13.40 4.66
CA GLU A 166 -6.46 -14.48 5.41
C GLU A 166 -5.46 -15.19 6.33
N TRP A 167 -4.27 -15.50 5.82
CA TRP A 167 -3.18 -16.11 6.61
C TRP A 167 -2.72 -15.21 7.76
N TRP A 168 -2.48 -13.91 7.51
CA TRP A 168 -2.05 -12.97 8.54
C TRP A 168 -3.09 -12.85 9.66
N GLU A 169 -4.36 -12.69 9.30
CA GLU A 169 -5.45 -12.57 10.25
C GLU A 169 -5.66 -13.86 11.04
N GLY A 170 -5.60 -15.02 10.38
CA GLY A 170 -5.75 -16.32 11.04
C GLY A 170 -4.62 -16.61 12.03
N THR A 171 -3.40 -16.14 11.76
CA THR A 171 -2.23 -16.40 12.61
C THR A 171 -2.00 -15.34 13.69
N THR A 172 -2.48 -14.11 13.49
CA THR A 172 -2.20 -12.99 14.42
C THR A 172 -3.45 -12.41 15.08
N GLY A 173 -4.63 -12.62 14.49
CA GLY A 173 -5.86 -11.91 14.86
C GLY A 173 -5.86 -10.41 14.53
N ALA A 174 -4.78 -9.86 13.97
CA ALA A 174 -4.61 -8.42 13.75
C ALA A 174 -5.02 -7.97 12.34
N HIS A 175 -5.34 -6.69 12.20
CA HIS A 175 -5.45 -6.03 10.89
C HIS A 175 -4.11 -6.04 10.14
N ILE A 176 -4.16 -5.88 8.82
CA ILE A 176 -3.00 -5.92 7.93
C ILE A 176 -2.62 -4.48 7.55
N PRO A 177 -1.48 -3.94 8.01
CA PRO A 177 -0.98 -2.64 7.57
C PRO A 177 -0.35 -2.76 6.18
N LEU A 178 -0.98 -2.22 5.14
CA LEU A 178 -0.47 -2.33 3.76
C LEU A 178 0.32 -1.10 3.35
N GLY A 179 -0.27 0.08 3.56
CA GLY A 179 0.29 1.33 3.09
C GLY A 179 -0.02 2.50 4.01
N CYS A 180 0.85 3.50 3.99
CA CYS A 180 0.76 4.65 4.89
C CYS A 180 1.23 5.94 4.25
N ILE A 181 0.83 7.08 4.84
CA ILE A 181 1.35 8.39 4.45
C ILE A 181 2.50 8.75 5.36
N ALA A 182 3.68 8.85 4.74
CA ALA A 182 4.92 9.19 5.40
C ALA A 182 5.24 10.65 5.11
N ILE A 183 5.58 11.43 6.15
CA ILE A 183 6.04 12.82 6.05
C ILE A 183 7.48 12.93 6.56
N ARG A 184 8.33 13.71 5.89
CA ARG A 184 9.72 13.87 6.32
C ARG A 184 9.79 14.47 7.71
N ARG A 185 10.76 13.98 8.50
CA ARG A 185 10.93 14.41 9.89
C ARG A 185 11.35 15.87 10.03
N ASP A 186 12.02 16.44 9.04
CA ASP A 186 12.46 17.84 9.06
C ASP A 186 11.35 18.85 8.74
N ILE A 187 10.15 18.38 8.37
CA ILE A 187 8.99 19.26 8.22
C ILE A 187 8.51 19.75 9.59
N PRO A 188 8.19 21.06 9.75
CA PRO A 188 7.70 21.59 11.02
C PRO A 188 6.48 20.83 11.54
N SER A 189 6.40 20.61 12.85
CA SER A 189 5.31 19.84 13.47
C SER A 189 3.93 20.41 13.15
N GLN A 190 3.78 21.73 13.10
CA GLN A 190 2.52 22.37 12.70
C GLN A 190 2.11 21.96 11.28
N THR A 191 3.03 22.00 10.32
CA THR A 191 2.76 21.59 8.93
C THR A 191 2.38 20.11 8.83
N LYS A 192 2.96 19.24 9.66
CA LYS A 192 2.58 17.82 9.74
C LYS A 192 1.14 17.64 10.23
N HIS A 193 0.76 18.36 11.28
CA HIS A 193 -0.62 18.35 11.81
C HIS A 193 -1.63 18.97 10.84
N ASP A 194 -1.26 20.04 10.15
CA ASP A 194 -2.09 20.68 9.14
C ASP A 194 -2.33 19.73 7.96
N LEU A 195 -1.30 19.00 7.50
CA LEU A 195 -1.45 17.99 6.45
C LEU A 195 -2.33 16.83 6.89
N ASP A 196 -2.12 16.28 8.09
CA ASP A 196 -2.95 15.20 8.62
C ASP A 196 -4.43 15.62 8.73
N SER A 197 -4.68 16.84 9.21
CA SER A 197 -6.03 17.40 9.30
C SER A 197 -6.66 17.62 7.93
N ALA A 198 -5.89 18.09 6.95
CA ALA A 198 -6.37 18.32 5.59
C ALA A 198 -6.65 17.01 4.83
N ILE A 199 -5.89 15.94 5.10
CA ILE A 199 -6.19 14.59 4.57
C ILE A 199 -7.51 14.07 5.16
N LYS A 200 -7.74 14.23 6.47
CA LYS A 200 -9.00 13.89 7.13
C LYS A 200 -10.19 14.65 6.53
N GLU A 201 -10.03 15.95 6.28
CA GLU A 201 -11.05 16.77 5.62
C GLU A 201 -11.30 16.33 4.17
N SER A 202 -10.23 16.02 3.42
CA SER A 202 -10.33 15.51 2.04
C SER A 202 -11.15 14.21 1.98
N LEU A 203 -10.87 13.27 2.89
CA LEU A 203 -11.65 12.04 3.06
C LEU A 203 -13.12 12.31 3.41
N ALA A 204 -13.39 13.23 4.34
CA ALA A 204 -14.75 13.57 4.73
C ALA A 204 -15.56 14.15 3.55
N LEU A 205 -14.93 14.97 2.71
CA LEU A 205 -15.53 15.49 1.48
C LEU A 205 -15.72 14.38 0.43
N ALA A 206 -14.73 13.49 0.29
CA ALA A 206 -14.76 12.37 -0.65
C ALA A 206 -15.96 11.42 -0.39
N TYR A 207 -16.26 11.14 0.88
CA TYR A 207 -17.45 10.36 1.26
C TYR A 207 -18.79 11.07 0.98
N GLN A 208 -18.81 12.41 0.89
CA GLN A 208 -20.04 13.15 0.60
C GLN A 208 -20.38 13.18 -0.88
N ASN A 209 -19.38 13.15 -1.77
CA ASN A 209 -19.60 13.26 -3.21
C ASN A 209 -18.56 12.50 -4.05
N ARG A 210 -18.80 11.19 -4.22
CA ARG A 210 -18.00 10.33 -5.12
C ARG A 210 -18.04 10.74 -6.58
N GLU A 211 -19.19 11.23 -7.03
CA GLU A 211 -19.42 11.56 -8.44
C GLU A 211 -18.40 12.57 -8.99
N SER A 212 -18.06 13.59 -8.19
CA SER A 212 -17.10 14.62 -8.60
C SER A 212 -15.67 14.13 -8.80
N MET A 213 -15.36 12.89 -8.41
CA MET A 213 -14.01 12.33 -8.40
C MET A 213 -13.78 11.30 -9.49
N TYR A 214 -14.83 10.72 -10.09
CA TYR A 214 -14.68 9.62 -11.05
C TYR A 214 -13.83 9.99 -12.26
N ASP A 215 -14.00 11.20 -12.81
CA ASP A 215 -13.20 11.63 -13.95
C ASP A 215 -11.71 11.63 -13.63
N TYR A 216 -11.35 12.03 -12.41
CA TYR A 216 -9.96 12.00 -11.94
C TYR A 216 -9.49 10.57 -11.62
N ILE A 217 -10.29 9.79 -10.89
CA ILE A 217 -9.97 8.39 -10.54
C ILE A 217 -9.75 7.53 -11.80
N LEU A 218 -10.67 7.59 -12.77
CA LEU A 218 -10.62 6.79 -13.99
C LEU A 218 -9.55 7.27 -14.96
N LYS A 219 -9.22 8.56 -14.97
CA LYS A 219 -8.12 9.10 -15.78
C LYS A 219 -6.75 8.57 -15.34
N HIS A 220 -6.58 8.32 -14.05
CA HIS A 220 -5.28 7.95 -13.48
C HIS A 220 -5.13 6.44 -13.23
N SER A 221 -6.19 5.75 -12.83
CA SER A 221 -6.11 4.32 -12.50
C SER A 221 -6.14 3.41 -13.73
N GLN A 222 -5.67 2.16 -13.57
CA GLN A 222 -5.87 1.10 -14.58
C GLN A 222 -7.29 0.52 -14.56
N THR A 223 -8.12 1.00 -13.64
CA THR A 223 -9.47 0.49 -13.43
C THR A 223 -10.37 0.93 -14.58
N THR A 224 -11.11 -0.03 -15.14
CA THR A 224 -11.90 0.18 -16.36
C THR A 224 -13.34 0.60 -16.12
N THR A 225 -13.88 0.36 -14.92
CA THR A 225 -15.29 0.68 -14.60
C THR A 225 -15.45 1.29 -13.22
N ARG A 226 -16.55 2.02 -13.01
CA ARG A 226 -16.86 2.63 -11.71
C ARG A 226 -17.05 1.58 -10.62
N GLU A 227 -17.65 0.45 -10.96
CA GLU A 227 -17.92 -0.64 -10.02
C GLU A 227 -16.63 -1.25 -9.46
N VAL A 228 -15.59 -1.41 -10.31
CA VAL A 228 -14.28 -1.89 -9.84
C VAL A 228 -13.57 -0.82 -9.00
N ALA A 229 -13.74 0.46 -9.34
CA ALA A 229 -13.16 1.56 -8.58
C ALA A 229 -13.79 1.65 -7.19
N ASP A 230 -15.12 1.56 -7.10
CA ASP A 230 -15.87 1.52 -5.84
C ASP A 230 -15.46 0.32 -4.98
N ALA A 231 -15.41 -0.88 -5.56
CA ALA A 231 -14.98 -2.08 -4.83
C ALA A 231 -13.55 -1.95 -4.30
N HIS A 232 -12.66 -1.30 -5.05
CA HIS A 232 -11.30 -1.00 -4.62
C HIS A 232 -11.31 0.02 -3.46
N ILE A 233 -12.03 1.13 -3.60
CA ILE A 233 -12.14 2.18 -2.57
C ILE A 233 -12.74 1.59 -1.29
N ASP A 234 -13.84 0.87 -1.37
CA ASP A 234 -14.54 0.32 -0.20
C ASP A 234 -13.69 -0.70 0.56
N LEU A 235 -12.79 -1.41 -0.12
CA LEU A 235 -11.88 -2.35 0.52
C LEU A 235 -10.73 -1.65 1.26
N TYR A 236 -10.12 -0.63 0.65
CA TYR A 236 -8.87 -0.04 1.15
C TYR A 236 -9.05 1.31 1.87
N VAL A 237 -10.20 1.97 1.72
CA VAL A 237 -10.53 3.25 2.38
C VAL A 237 -11.60 3.04 3.45
N ASN A 238 -11.16 3.01 4.71
CA ASN A 238 -12.02 2.70 5.85
C ASN A 238 -11.67 3.58 7.07
N GLU A 239 -12.12 3.20 8.27
CA GLU A 239 -11.85 3.97 9.50
C GLU A 239 -10.34 4.20 9.74
N PHE A 240 -9.46 3.26 9.38
CA PHE A 240 -8.01 3.42 9.49
C PHE A 240 -7.41 4.41 8.49
N SER A 241 -8.12 4.71 7.42
CA SER A 241 -7.75 5.80 6.51
C SER A 241 -8.09 7.16 7.11
N LYS A 242 -9.10 7.24 7.97
CA LYS A 242 -9.45 8.47 8.70
C LYS A 242 -8.51 8.69 9.89
N SER A 243 -8.28 7.64 10.69
CA SER A 243 -7.38 7.66 11.85
C SER A 243 -6.97 6.24 12.21
N LEU A 244 -5.69 6.02 12.50
CA LEU A 244 -5.18 4.70 12.88
C LEU A 244 -5.78 4.24 14.21
N GLY A 245 -5.91 5.17 15.16
CA GLY A 245 -6.29 4.87 16.53
C GLY A 245 -5.41 3.80 17.19
N LYS A 246 -5.85 3.31 18.36
CA LYS A 246 -5.09 2.29 19.12
C LYS A 246 -5.00 0.94 18.43
N GLU A 247 -5.98 0.61 17.59
CA GLU A 247 -6.00 -0.69 16.89
C GLU A 247 -5.08 -0.70 15.68
N GLY A 248 -5.09 0.37 14.87
CA GLY A 248 -4.14 0.54 13.77
C GLY A 248 -2.71 0.59 14.28
N GLU A 249 -2.45 1.34 15.36
CA GLU A 249 -1.13 1.37 15.99
C GLU A 249 -0.65 -0.02 16.42
N ARG A 250 -1.50 -0.81 17.10
CA ARG A 250 -1.15 -2.19 17.50
C ARG A 250 -0.83 -3.07 16.29
N ALA A 251 -1.63 -2.99 15.23
CA ALA A 251 -1.39 -3.74 14.00
C ALA A 251 -0.05 -3.37 13.34
N ILE A 252 0.28 -2.07 13.29
CA ILE A 252 1.55 -1.57 12.73
C ILE A 252 2.74 -2.04 13.55
N ARG A 253 2.68 -1.93 14.88
CA ARG A 253 3.75 -2.39 15.77
C ARG A 253 3.97 -3.90 15.66
N LEU A 254 2.90 -4.69 15.53
CA LEU A 254 3.00 -6.13 15.32
C LEU A 254 3.68 -6.46 13.99
N LEU A 255 3.33 -5.76 12.90
CA LEU A 255 3.99 -5.93 11.61
C LEU A 255 5.47 -5.53 11.68
N GLN A 256 5.79 -4.41 12.33
CA GLN A 256 7.18 -3.97 12.53
C GLN A 256 7.99 -5.01 13.29
N GLN A 257 7.45 -5.54 14.40
CA GLN A 257 8.10 -6.58 15.20
C GLN A 257 8.40 -7.83 14.35
N LYS A 258 7.40 -8.35 13.62
CA LYS A 258 7.60 -9.50 12.75
C LYS A 258 8.58 -9.22 11.63
N ALA A 259 8.59 -8.01 11.09
CA ALA A 259 9.55 -7.62 10.07
C ALA A 259 10.99 -7.62 10.60
N LEU A 260 11.23 -7.18 11.84
CA LEU A 260 12.55 -7.27 12.48
C LEU A 260 13.01 -8.73 12.68
N GLU A 261 12.07 -9.66 12.94
CA GLU A 261 12.37 -11.09 13.09
C GLU A 261 12.84 -11.74 11.77
N THR A 262 12.50 -11.17 10.61
CA THR A 262 12.93 -11.69 9.29
C THR A 262 14.40 -11.43 8.95
N GLY A 263 15.03 -10.46 9.60
CA GLY A 263 16.35 -9.95 9.21
C GLY A 263 16.36 -9.11 7.92
N LEU A 264 15.22 -8.86 7.27
CA LEU A 264 15.11 -7.92 6.14
C LEU A 264 15.33 -6.47 6.57
N LEU A 265 15.06 -6.16 7.84
CA LEU A 265 15.26 -4.85 8.45
C LEU A 265 16.44 -4.89 9.42
N PRO A 266 17.45 -4.01 9.27
CA PRO A 266 18.50 -3.85 10.28
C PRO A 266 17.88 -3.43 11.62
N ARG A 267 18.33 -4.01 12.75
CA ARG A 267 17.81 -3.65 14.10
C ARG A 267 17.95 -2.17 14.43
N GLU A 268 18.96 -1.49 13.89
CA GLU A 268 19.18 -0.04 14.03
C GLU A 268 18.04 0.83 13.47
N LYS A 269 17.13 0.22 12.69
CA LYS A 269 15.93 0.86 12.15
C LYS A 269 14.70 0.71 13.04
N GLU A 270 14.83 0.09 14.22
CA GLU A 270 13.81 0.17 15.26
C GLU A 270 13.73 1.61 15.79
N LYS A 271 12.79 2.37 15.24
CA LYS A 271 12.52 3.76 15.60
C LYS A 271 11.03 3.96 15.81
N ASP A 272 10.71 4.98 16.60
CA ASP A 272 9.31 5.41 16.73
C ASP A 272 8.80 5.91 15.38
N LEU A 273 7.69 5.35 14.93
CA LEU A 273 7.14 5.61 13.61
C LEU A 273 6.23 6.84 13.61
N PHE A 274 5.61 7.13 14.75
CA PHE A 274 4.51 8.09 14.86
C PHE A 274 5.02 9.54 15.02
N LEU A 275 4.11 10.50 14.87
CA LEU A 275 4.36 11.94 15.06
C LEU A 275 4.59 12.32 16.52
#